data_AF-A0AAV5YUH6-F1
#
_entry.id   AF-A0AAV5YUH6-F1
#
_cell.length_a   1.000
_cell.length_b   1.000
_cell.length_c   1.000
_cell.angle_alpha   90.00
_cell.angle_beta   90.00
_cell.angle_gamma   90.00
#
_symmetry.space_group_name_H-M   'P 1'
#
loop_
_entity.id
_entity.type
_entity.pdbx_description
1 polymer ?
#
loop_
_entity_poly.entity_id
_entity_poly.type
_entity_poly.pdbx_seq_one_letter_code
_entity_poly.pdbx_strand_id
1 'polypeptide(L)'
;MAVRRPSPPDVLRFGVDTFAFPNESRTNNPGKPDLYANYCFVMARGVIQFQRFARFDPLAPRLPGDEYAERVKRVVAHAPWRDPLPPDDRIVIPGYASLYEFSHDQEAAVKAGLVGRFWTLVHWTNWRVVFPMPRWQQERVAREALTEVGAGRPVQLLVTNFPTWELNHTVVAYAYRLDPSGNVLFTVYDPNDPREPGRVTFDRAERQFQASRLYDTHVGPIRAFRMYYWALL
;
A
#
# COMPACT_ATOMS: atom_id res chain seq x y z
N MET A 1 25.38 5.58 15.47
CA MET A 1 25.42 4.64 14.32
C MET A 1 24.15 3.80 14.35
N ALA A 2 23.25 3.96 13.39
CA ALA A 2 22.01 3.17 13.35
C ALA A 2 22.34 1.73 12.93
N VAL A 3 22.02 0.75 13.78
CA VAL A 3 22.22 -0.67 13.50
C VAL A 3 21.26 -1.09 12.39
N ARG A 4 21.78 -1.32 11.18
CA ARG A 4 21.00 -1.84 10.06
C ARG A 4 20.91 -3.36 10.20
N ARG A 5 19.75 -3.86 10.63
CA ARG A 5 19.46 -5.31 10.57
C ARG A 5 19.41 -5.75 9.09
N PRO A 6 19.87 -6.96 8.75
CA PRO A 6 19.71 -7.51 7.41
C PRO A 6 18.22 -7.59 7.07
N SER A 7 17.85 -7.10 5.89
CA SER A 7 16.48 -7.14 5.38
C SER A 7 16.13 -8.59 5.06
N PRO A 8 15.00 -9.13 5.55
CA PRO A 8 14.54 -10.45 5.10
C PRO A 8 14.37 -10.47 3.57
N PRO A 9 14.54 -11.64 2.93
CA PRO A 9 14.57 -11.76 1.47
C PRO A 9 13.28 -11.33 0.76
N ASP A 10 12.16 -11.27 1.48
CA ASP A 10 10.82 -10.93 0.95
C ASP A 10 10.36 -9.50 1.27
N VAL A 11 11.26 -8.58 1.64
CA VAL A 11 10.87 -7.19 1.89
C VAL A 11 10.46 -6.53 0.57
N LEU A 12 9.28 -5.91 0.56
CA LEU A 12 8.77 -5.10 -0.55
C LEU A 12 9.79 -4.01 -0.92
N ARG A 13 10.17 -3.95 -2.19
CA ARG A 13 11.11 -2.96 -2.76
C ARG A 13 10.32 -1.93 -3.57
N PHE A 14 10.43 -0.67 -3.17
CA PHE A 14 9.85 0.44 -3.92
C PHE A 14 10.48 0.56 -5.31
N GLY A 15 9.65 0.83 -6.33
CA GLY A 15 10.10 0.92 -7.74
C GLY A 15 10.37 -0.45 -8.40
N VAL A 16 10.08 -1.55 -7.70
CA VAL A 16 10.18 -2.92 -8.23
C VAL A 16 8.89 -3.68 -7.93
N ASP A 17 8.52 -3.75 -6.65
CA ASP A 17 7.34 -4.46 -6.17
C ASP A 17 6.13 -3.53 -6.00
N THR A 18 6.16 -2.33 -6.59
CA THR A 18 5.11 -1.30 -6.54
C THR A 18 4.60 -0.96 -7.93
N PHE A 19 3.37 -0.42 -8.04
CA PHE A 19 2.84 0.03 -9.32
C PHE A 19 3.65 1.22 -9.87
N ALA A 20 3.77 1.30 -11.20
CA ALA A 20 4.48 2.38 -11.89
C ALA A 20 3.59 3.59 -12.19
N PHE A 21 2.27 3.41 -12.23
CA PHE A 21 1.31 4.48 -12.48
C PHE A 21 0.74 5.04 -11.17
N PRO A 22 0.39 6.34 -11.13
CA PRO A 22 -0.23 6.94 -9.95
C PRO A 22 -1.72 6.60 -9.86
N ASN A 23 -2.23 6.55 -8.62
CA ASN A 23 -3.63 6.84 -8.35
C ASN A 23 -3.83 8.35 -8.48
N GLU A 24 -4.59 8.79 -9.48
CA GLU A 24 -4.85 10.21 -9.67
C GLU A 24 -5.87 10.74 -8.64
N SER A 25 -5.89 12.06 -8.44
CA SER A 25 -6.89 12.75 -7.61
C SER A 25 -7.87 13.48 -8.53
N ARG A 26 -9.18 13.21 -8.37
CA ARG A 26 -10.24 13.93 -9.11
C ARG A 26 -10.25 15.41 -8.76
N THR A 27 -10.01 15.75 -7.50
CA THR A 27 -9.92 17.14 -7.03
C THR A 27 -8.81 17.90 -7.75
N ASN A 28 -7.69 17.24 -8.02
CA ASN A 28 -6.52 17.87 -8.65
C ASN A 28 -6.53 17.79 -10.18
N ASN A 29 -7.49 17.08 -10.77
CA ASN A 29 -7.65 16.93 -12.22
C ASN A 29 -9.09 17.20 -12.66
N PRO A 30 -9.68 18.36 -12.34
CA PRO A 30 -11.04 18.69 -12.75
C PRO A 30 -11.09 18.78 -14.29
N GLY A 31 -11.76 17.83 -14.95
CA GLY A 31 -11.95 17.84 -16.41
C GLY A 31 -11.39 16.63 -17.18
N LYS A 32 -10.68 15.70 -16.52
CA LYS A 32 -10.32 14.42 -17.16
C LYS A 32 -11.42 13.37 -16.91
N PRO A 33 -12.17 12.93 -17.95
CA PRO A 33 -13.31 12.02 -17.76
C PRO A 33 -12.90 10.61 -17.33
N ASP A 34 -11.74 10.12 -17.78
CA ASP A 34 -11.27 8.73 -17.59
C ASP A 34 -10.14 8.58 -16.56
N LEU A 35 -10.23 9.33 -15.45
CA LEU A 35 -9.25 9.29 -14.36
C LEU A 35 -9.32 7.97 -13.58
N TYR A 36 -8.17 7.31 -13.41
CA TYR A 36 -8.00 6.24 -12.43
C TYR A 36 -7.76 6.85 -11.05
N ALA A 37 -8.84 7.35 -10.45
CA ALA A 37 -8.79 8.13 -9.22
C ALA A 37 -9.64 7.52 -8.09
N ASN A 38 -9.22 7.78 -6.84
CA ASN A 38 -9.79 7.21 -5.61
C ASN A 38 -9.62 5.69 -5.46
N TYR A 39 -8.59 5.13 -6.10
CA TYR A 39 -8.20 3.72 -6.00
C TYR A 39 -7.04 3.47 -5.04
N CYS A 40 -6.61 4.46 -4.24
CA CYS A 40 -5.48 4.30 -3.31
C CYS A 40 -5.63 3.06 -2.41
N PHE A 41 -6.85 2.77 -1.95
CA PHE A 41 -7.14 1.56 -1.20
C PHE A 41 -6.88 0.28 -1.99
N VAL A 42 -7.37 0.22 -3.24
CA VAL A 42 -7.22 -0.93 -4.13
C VAL A 42 -5.77 -1.14 -4.54
N MET A 43 -5.04 -0.06 -4.83
CA MET A 43 -3.63 -0.14 -5.20
C MET A 43 -2.76 -0.54 -4.00
N ALA A 44 -3.01 0.02 -2.82
CA ALA A 44 -2.30 -0.40 -1.60
C ALA A 44 -2.54 -1.89 -1.30
N ARG A 45 -3.80 -2.33 -1.41
CA ARG A 45 -4.16 -3.75 -1.29
C ARG A 45 -3.48 -4.60 -2.37
N GLY A 46 -3.51 -4.13 -3.60
CA GLY A 46 -2.96 -4.81 -4.77
C GLY A 46 -1.48 -5.10 -4.61
N VAL A 47 -0.68 -4.12 -4.16
CA VAL A 47 0.76 -4.33 -3.90
C VAL A 47 1.00 -5.49 -2.93
N ILE A 48 0.22 -5.57 -1.84
CA ILE A 48 0.31 -6.68 -0.88
C ILE A 48 -0.09 -8.01 -1.55
N GLN A 49 -1.14 -8.01 -2.36
CA GLN A 49 -1.61 -9.21 -3.05
C GLN A 49 -0.59 -9.72 -4.08
N PHE A 50 0.02 -8.83 -4.86
CA PHE A 50 1.08 -9.20 -5.81
C PHE A 50 2.30 -9.78 -5.09
N GLN A 51 2.76 -9.17 -4.01
CA GLN A 51 3.88 -9.68 -3.22
C GLN A 51 3.61 -11.10 -2.69
N ARG A 52 2.37 -11.39 -2.27
CA ARG A 52 2.00 -12.66 -1.61
C ARG A 52 1.61 -13.77 -2.58
N PHE A 53 1.01 -13.43 -3.72
CA PHE A 53 0.28 -14.38 -4.56
C PHE A 53 0.76 -14.41 -6.01
N ALA A 54 1.65 -13.51 -6.41
CA ALA A 54 2.21 -13.48 -7.76
C ALA A 54 3.71 -13.76 -7.76
N ARG A 55 4.19 -14.28 -8.88
CA ARG A 55 5.62 -14.31 -9.23
C ARG A 55 5.81 -13.84 -10.66
N PHE A 56 6.96 -13.24 -10.92
CA PHE A 56 7.32 -12.69 -12.22
C PHE A 56 8.31 -13.63 -12.90
N ASP A 57 8.08 -13.91 -14.18
CA ASP A 57 8.94 -14.77 -15.00
C ASP A 57 9.34 -14.01 -16.28
N PRO A 58 10.49 -13.34 -16.30
CA PRO A 58 10.91 -12.51 -17.44
C PRO A 58 11.25 -13.32 -18.69
N LEU A 59 11.49 -14.63 -18.57
CA LEU A 59 11.86 -15.49 -19.69
C LEU A 59 10.65 -16.15 -20.35
N ALA A 60 9.52 -16.21 -19.64
CA ALA A 60 8.28 -16.74 -20.19
C ALA A 60 7.68 -15.83 -21.28
N PRO A 61 6.99 -16.39 -22.29
CA PRO A 61 6.37 -15.61 -23.35
C PRO A 61 5.32 -14.63 -22.82
N ARG A 62 5.32 -13.41 -23.37
CA ARG A 62 4.32 -12.39 -23.05
C ARG A 62 2.92 -12.84 -23.49
N LEU A 63 1.92 -12.43 -22.72
CA LEU A 63 0.51 -12.68 -23.00
C LEU A 63 -0.15 -11.46 -23.70
N PRO A 64 -1.30 -11.66 -24.34
CA PRO A 64 -2.21 -10.57 -24.70
C PRO A 64 -2.73 -9.80 -23.48
N GLY A 65 -3.17 -8.56 -23.68
CA GLY A 65 -3.58 -7.66 -22.59
C GLY A 65 -4.81 -8.14 -21.80
N ASP A 66 -5.77 -8.76 -22.45
CA ASP A 66 -6.96 -9.36 -21.81
C ASP A 66 -6.58 -10.56 -20.92
N GLU A 67 -5.65 -11.41 -21.39
CA GLU A 67 -5.11 -12.48 -20.57
C GLU A 67 -4.35 -11.94 -19.34
N TYR A 68 -3.57 -10.85 -19.48
CA TYR A 68 -2.96 -10.20 -18.32
C TYR A 68 -3.99 -9.65 -17.34
N ALA A 69 -5.09 -9.07 -17.82
CA ALA A 69 -6.17 -8.62 -16.95
C ALA A 69 -6.76 -9.79 -16.13
N GLU A 70 -6.93 -10.96 -16.74
CA GLU A 70 -7.35 -12.19 -16.02
C GLU A 70 -6.29 -12.67 -15.01
N ARG A 71 -4.99 -12.56 -15.32
CA ARG A 71 -3.92 -12.84 -14.34
C ARG A 71 -4.06 -11.93 -13.12
N VAL A 72 -4.23 -10.64 -13.35
CA VAL A 72 -4.41 -9.63 -12.28
C VAL A 72 -5.66 -9.95 -11.45
N LYS A 73 -6.81 -10.25 -12.08
CA LYS A 73 -8.04 -10.66 -11.38
C LYS A 73 -7.82 -11.84 -10.45
N ARG A 74 -7.12 -12.87 -10.91
CA ARG A 74 -6.80 -14.04 -10.09
C ARG A 74 -5.93 -13.67 -8.90
N VAL A 75 -4.91 -12.80 -9.07
CA VAL A 75 -4.08 -12.31 -7.95
C VAL A 75 -4.93 -11.60 -6.91
N VAL A 76 -5.79 -10.67 -7.35
CA VAL A 76 -6.57 -9.82 -6.44
C VAL A 76 -7.80 -10.53 -5.85
N ALA A 77 -8.17 -11.70 -6.38
CA ALA A 77 -9.19 -12.58 -5.80
C ALA A 77 -8.75 -13.20 -4.47
N HIS A 78 -7.44 -13.31 -4.21
CA HIS A 78 -6.94 -13.75 -2.91
C HIS A 78 -7.12 -12.65 -1.85
N ALA A 79 -7.61 -13.01 -0.67
CA ALA A 79 -7.72 -12.04 0.42
C ALA A 79 -6.32 -11.64 0.94
N PRO A 80 -6.05 -10.34 1.15
CA PRO A 80 -4.70 -9.84 1.48
C PRO A 80 -4.20 -10.29 2.86
N TRP A 81 -5.08 -10.77 3.75
CA TRP A 81 -4.73 -11.33 5.05
C TRP A 81 -4.45 -12.83 5.05
N ARG A 82 -4.67 -13.55 3.94
CA ARG A 82 -4.30 -14.96 3.83
C ARG A 82 -2.78 -15.13 3.79
N ASP A 83 -2.32 -16.28 4.23
CA ASP A 83 -0.92 -16.67 4.11
C ASP A 83 -0.47 -16.61 2.65
N PRO A 84 0.78 -16.18 2.36
CA PRO A 84 1.32 -16.16 1.01
C PRO A 84 1.25 -17.54 0.36
N LEU A 85 1.05 -17.57 -0.95
CA LEU A 85 1.17 -18.83 -1.68
C LEU A 85 2.63 -19.30 -1.67
N PRO A 86 2.88 -20.62 -1.56
CA PRO A 86 4.20 -21.19 -1.84
C PRO A 86 4.72 -20.68 -3.19
N PRO A 87 6.03 -20.42 -3.33
CA PRO A 87 6.58 -19.82 -4.55
C PRO A 87 6.14 -20.48 -5.86
N ASP A 88 6.08 -21.81 -5.90
CA ASP A 88 5.70 -22.57 -7.10
C ASP A 88 4.20 -22.46 -7.44
N ASP A 89 3.36 -22.22 -6.43
CA ASP A 89 1.90 -22.06 -6.57
C ASP A 89 1.49 -20.62 -6.89
N ARG A 90 2.43 -19.65 -6.81
CA ARG A 90 2.14 -18.25 -7.11
C ARG A 90 1.75 -18.08 -8.56
N ILE A 91 0.79 -17.18 -8.78
CA ILE A 91 0.30 -16.83 -10.10
C ILE A 91 1.43 -16.20 -10.91
N VAL A 92 1.80 -16.85 -11.99
CA VAL A 92 2.86 -16.37 -12.88
C VAL A 92 2.37 -15.20 -13.73
N ILE A 93 3.12 -14.11 -13.68
CA ILE A 93 3.08 -12.98 -14.60
C ILE A 93 4.29 -13.12 -15.54
N PRO A 94 4.09 -13.61 -16.77
CA PRO A 94 5.19 -13.88 -17.70
C PRO A 94 5.67 -12.62 -18.42
N GLY A 95 6.91 -12.64 -18.90
CA GLY A 95 7.52 -11.63 -19.76
C GLY A 95 7.93 -10.32 -19.07
N TYR A 96 7.91 -10.31 -17.73
CA TYR A 96 8.27 -9.17 -16.88
C TYR A 96 9.07 -9.63 -15.68
N ALA A 97 9.98 -8.78 -15.17
CA ALA A 97 10.78 -9.09 -13.98
C ALA A 97 10.15 -8.62 -12.67
N SER A 98 9.16 -7.72 -12.74
CA SER A 98 8.62 -7.05 -11.55
C SER A 98 7.23 -6.45 -11.76
N LEU A 99 6.57 -6.07 -10.67
CA LEU A 99 5.28 -5.38 -10.72
C LEU A 99 5.41 -4.00 -11.36
N TYR A 100 6.49 -3.29 -11.08
CA TYR A 100 6.73 -1.97 -11.65
C TYR A 100 6.81 -2.05 -13.17
N GLU A 101 7.68 -2.92 -13.71
CA GLU A 101 7.83 -3.11 -15.16
C GLU A 101 6.54 -3.59 -15.81
N PHE A 102 5.88 -4.59 -15.22
CA PHE A 102 4.61 -5.10 -15.72
C PHE A 102 3.53 -4.01 -15.77
N SER A 103 3.38 -3.25 -14.69
CA SER A 103 2.35 -2.21 -14.58
C SER A 103 2.66 -0.96 -15.41
N HIS A 104 3.92 -0.72 -15.73
CA HIS A 104 4.34 0.31 -16.68
C HIS A 104 3.91 -0.08 -18.11
N ASP A 105 4.24 -1.30 -18.54
CA ASP A 105 4.00 -1.75 -19.92
C ASP A 105 2.53 -2.14 -20.17
N GLN A 106 1.84 -2.68 -19.16
CA GLN A 106 0.49 -3.23 -19.26
C GLN A 106 -0.52 -2.45 -18.39
N GLU A 107 -0.32 -1.14 -18.22
CA GLU A 107 -1.14 -0.29 -17.35
C GLU A 107 -2.66 -0.52 -17.54
N ALA A 108 -3.13 -0.54 -18.79
CA ALA A 108 -4.53 -0.74 -19.12
C ALA A 108 -5.06 -2.11 -18.64
N ALA A 109 -4.29 -3.18 -18.82
CA ALA A 109 -4.64 -4.52 -18.37
C ALA A 109 -4.62 -4.63 -16.83
N VAL A 110 -3.64 -4.01 -16.18
CA VAL A 110 -3.56 -3.96 -14.71
C VAL A 110 -4.76 -3.21 -14.13
N LYS A 111 -5.10 -2.04 -14.69
CA LYS A 111 -6.28 -1.28 -14.29
C LYS A 111 -7.57 -2.09 -14.52
N ALA A 112 -7.72 -2.74 -15.67
CA ALA A 112 -8.88 -3.58 -15.97
C ALA A 112 -9.01 -4.77 -15.00
N GLY A 113 -7.90 -5.36 -14.56
CA GLY A 113 -7.91 -6.50 -13.65
C GLY A 113 -8.07 -6.15 -12.18
N LEU A 114 -7.60 -4.97 -11.74
CA LEU A 114 -7.84 -4.45 -10.38
C LEU A 114 -9.32 -4.10 -10.13
N VAL A 115 -10.12 -3.97 -11.19
CA VAL A 115 -11.52 -3.56 -11.12
C VAL A 115 -12.44 -4.73 -10.77
N GLY A 116 -12.86 -4.75 -9.51
CA GLY A 116 -14.17 -5.26 -9.09
C GLY A 116 -15.04 -4.07 -8.64
N ARG A 117 -15.90 -3.56 -9.54
CA ARG A 117 -16.68 -2.30 -9.44
C ARG A 117 -17.45 -2.06 -8.12
N PHE A 118 -17.75 -3.12 -7.38
CA PHE A 118 -18.59 -3.06 -6.17
C PHE A 118 -17.80 -2.77 -4.89
N TRP A 119 -16.54 -3.21 -4.80
CA TRP A 119 -15.76 -3.17 -3.55
C TRP A 119 -14.91 -1.89 -3.38
N THR A 120 -14.73 -1.12 -4.45
CA THR A 120 -14.04 0.18 -4.41
C THR A 120 -14.88 1.27 -3.74
N LEU A 121 -16.21 1.17 -3.81
CA LEU A 121 -17.16 2.16 -3.31
C LEU A 121 -17.66 1.86 -1.89
N VAL A 122 -17.56 0.61 -1.43
CA VAL A 122 -18.20 0.15 -0.19
C VAL A 122 -17.19 -0.51 0.73
N HIS A 123 -16.06 0.14 1.04
CA HIS A 123 -15.29 -0.27 2.21
C HIS A 123 -15.90 0.39 3.44
N TRP A 124 -16.91 -0.29 4.02
CA TRP A 124 -17.62 0.11 5.24
C TRP A 124 -16.65 0.67 6.27
N THR A 125 -15.52 0.01 6.48
CA THR A 125 -14.43 0.34 7.42
C THR A 125 -13.88 1.77 7.38
N ASN A 126 -14.08 2.52 6.29
CA ASN A 126 -13.70 3.93 6.23
C ASN A 126 -14.52 4.79 7.19
N TRP A 127 -15.71 4.34 7.63
CA TRP A 127 -16.49 5.01 8.67
C TRP A 127 -15.69 5.24 9.96
N ARG A 128 -14.70 4.38 10.25
CA ARG A 128 -13.88 4.45 11.46
C ARG A 128 -13.11 5.77 11.57
N VAL A 129 -12.88 6.49 10.48
CA VAL A 129 -12.16 7.79 10.51
C VAL A 129 -12.87 8.85 11.37
N VAL A 130 -14.19 8.70 11.62
CA VAL A 130 -14.99 9.70 12.35
C VAL A 130 -14.89 9.58 13.87
N PHE A 131 -14.40 8.46 14.44
CA PHE A 131 -14.29 8.38 15.90
C PHE A 131 -13.09 9.17 16.42
N PRO A 132 -13.19 9.77 17.63
CA PRO A 132 -12.03 10.25 18.34
C PRO A 132 -11.15 9.05 18.75
N MET A 133 -9.91 8.99 18.25
CA MET A 133 -9.00 7.92 18.66
C MET A 133 -8.10 8.38 19.81
N PRO A 134 -8.11 7.67 20.94
CA PRO A 134 -7.21 7.93 22.03
C PRO A 134 -5.77 7.51 21.67
N ARG A 135 -4.79 8.19 22.27
CA ARG A 135 -3.34 7.99 22.05
C ARG A 135 -2.89 6.52 22.19
N TRP A 136 -3.48 5.75 23.11
CA TRP A 136 -3.16 4.33 23.30
C TRP A 136 -3.46 3.48 22.06
N GLN A 137 -4.48 3.85 21.27
CA GLN A 137 -4.86 3.12 20.07
C GLN A 137 -3.87 3.40 18.92
N GLN A 138 -3.39 4.64 18.79
CA GLN A 138 -2.33 4.99 17.86
C GLN A 138 -1.01 4.29 18.24
N GLU A 139 -0.67 4.25 19.52
CA GLU A 139 0.47 3.50 20.05
C GLU A 139 0.38 2.00 19.73
N ARG A 140 -0.82 1.41 19.88
CA ARG A 140 -1.07 0.02 19.49
C ARG A 140 -0.84 -0.21 17.99
N VAL A 141 -1.40 0.64 17.12
CA VAL A 141 -1.21 0.55 15.67
C VAL A 141 0.27 0.65 15.31
N ALA A 142 1.02 1.58 15.92
CA ALA A 142 2.45 1.72 15.68
C ALA A 142 3.25 0.49 16.10
N ARG A 143 2.97 -0.08 17.28
CA ARG A 143 3.64 -1.29 17.78
C ARG A 143 3.38 -2.50 16.90
N GLU A 144 2.14 -2.69 16.45
CA GLU A 144 1.75 -3.78 15.56
C GLU A 144 2.40 -3.61 14.19
N ALA A 145 2.34 -2.41 13.60
CA ALA A 145 2.99 -2.12 12.34
C ALA A 145 4.51 -2.34 12.41
N LEU A 146 5.15 -1.89 13.49
CA LEU A 146 6.58 -2.11 13.72
C LEU A 146 6.93 -3.61 13.80
N THR A 147 6.08 -4.41 14.46
CA THR A 147 6.26 -5.87 14.57
C THR A 147 6.19 -6.54 13.19
N GLU A 148 5.16 -6.23 12.42
CA GLU A 148 4.94 -6.82 11.09
C GLU A 148 6.02 -6.40 10.10
N VAL A 149 6.32 -5.10 10.00
CA VAL A 149 7.35 -4.57 9.11
C VAL A 149 8.73 -5.10 9.51
N GLY A 150 9.00 -5.22 10.82
CA GLY A 150 10.23 -5.84 11.32
C GLY A 150 10.39 -7.32 10.97
N ALA A 151 9.28 -8.00 10.68
CA ALA A 151 9.26 -9.37 10.18
C ALA A 151 9.17 -9.46 8.64
N GLY A 152 9.35 -8.34 7.92
CA GLY A 152 9.30 -8.29 6.46
C GLY A 152 7.90 -8.28 5.86
N ARG A 153 6.85 -8.15 6.69
CA ARG A 153 5.45 -8.13 6.23
C ARG A 153 4.97 -6.68 6.11
N PRO A 154 4.67 -6.18 4.90
CA PRO A 154 4.17 -4.82 4.74
C PRO A 154 2.76 -4.68 5.33
N VAL A 155 2.46 -3.47 5.79
CA VAL A 155 1.22 -3.14 6.50
C VAL A 155 0.48 -2.03 5.79
N GLN A 156 -0.76 -2.31 5.39
CA GLN A 156 -1.65 -1.30 4.84
C GLN A 156 -2.24 -0.43 5.96
N LEU A 157 -1.96 0.87 5.87
CA LEU A 157 -2.42 1.89 6.78
C LEU A 157 -3.41 2.80 6.07
N LEU A 158 -4.59 2.97 6.65
CA LEU A 158 -5.48 4.08 6.34
C LEU A 158 -5.04 5.27 7.20
N VAL A 159 -4.70 6.39 6.56
CA VAL A 159 -4.26 7.61 7.21
C VAL A 159 -5.26 8.74 6.98
N THR A 160 -5.52 9.52 8.02
CA THR A 160 -6.44 10.66 7.93
C THR A 160 -6.03 11.83 8.81
N ASN A 161 -6.35 13.04 8.39
CA ASN A 161 -6.17 14.27 9.17
C ASN A 161 -7.52 14.91 9.58
N PHE A 162 -8.59 14.11 9.67
CA PHE A 162 -9.89 14.59 10.16
C PHE A 162 -9.75 15.40 11.48
N PRO A 163 -10.35 16.61 11.57
CA PRO A 163 -11.46 17.13 10.75
C PRO A 163 -11.08 17.98 9.53
N THR A 164 -9.81 18.13 9.18
CA THR A 164 -9.41 18.98 8.04
C THR A 164 -9.80 18.36 6.69
N TRP A 165 -10.09 17.05 6.65
CA TRP A 165 -10.54 16.27 5.48
C TRP A 165 -9.61 16.29 4.25
N GLU A 166 -8.40 16.84 4.35
CA GLU A 166 -7.43 16.85 3.25
C GLU A 166 -6.90 15.44 2.96
N LEU A 167 -6.85 14.58 3.98
CA LEU A 167 -6.32 13.23 3.91
C LEU A 167 -7.35 12.19 4.36
N ASN A 168 -7.77 11.34 3.42
CA ASN A 168 -8.39 10.05 3.68
C ASN A 168 -7.79 9.05 2.69
N HIS A 169 -6.58 8.60 3.02
CA HIS A 169 -5.67 7.99 2.06
C HIS A 169 -5.12 6.68 2.60
N THR A 170 -4.79 5.75 1.70
CA THR A 170 -4.20 4.48 2.09
C THR A 170 -2.76 4.39 1.60
N VAL A 171 -1.86 4.05 2.51
CA VAL A 171 -0.43 3.83 2.24
C VAL A 171 0.00 2.45 2.73
N VAL A 172 1.13 1.93 2.25
CA VAL A 172 1.68 0.64 2.68
C VAL A 172 3.03 0.85 3.36
N ALA A 173 3.11 0.66 4.67
CA ALA A 173 4.38 0.67 5.39
C ALA A 173 5.16 -0.61 5.12
N TYR A 174 6.40 -0.49 4.65
CA TYR A 174 7.22 -1.65 4.27
C TYR A 174 8.65 -1.64 4.84
N ALA A 175 9.08 -0.51 5.38
CA ALA A 175 10.33 -0.40 6.12
C ALA A 175 10.19 0.60 7.26
N TYR A 176 11.10 0.55 8.23
CA TYR A 176 11.19 1.57 9.27
C TYR A 176 12.64 1.87 9.64
N ARG A 177 12.84 3.03 10.25
CA ARG A 177 14.05 3.41 10.97
C ARG A 177 13.67 4.06 12.30
N LEU A 178 14.61 4.12 13.23
CA LEU A 178 14.44 4.93 14.44
C LEU A 178 15.26 6.22 14.27
N ASP A 179 14.69 7.36 14.66
CA ASP A 179 15.45 8.60 14.79
C ASP A 179 16.26 8.62 16.11
N PRO A 180 17.15 9.61 16.31
CA PRO A 180 17.92 9.73 17.55
C PRO A 180 17.07 9.88 18.82
N SER A 181 15.85 10.40 18.69
CA SER A 181 14.87 10.55 19.79
C SER A 181 14.09 9.25 20.06
N GLY A 182 14.30 8.21 19.27
CA GLY A 182 13.62 6.92 19.37
C GLY A 182 12.26 6.86 18.67
N ASN A 183 11.85 7.91 17.95
CA ASN A 183 10.62 7.89 17.15
C ASN A 183 10.75 6.90 15.99
N VAL A 184 9.61 6.36 15.55
CA VAL A 184 9.59 5.37 14.47
C VAL A 184 9.26 6.08 13.16
N LEU A 185 10.20 6.05 12.21
CA LEU A 185 10.04 6.59 10.88
C LEU A 185 9.71 5.45 9.93
N PHE A 186 8.43 5.29 9.59
CA PHE A 186 7.98 4.33 8.60
C PHE A 186 8.22 4.88 7.19
N THR A 187 8.86 4.08 6.34
CA THR A 187 8.85 4.28 4.90
C THR A 187 7.60 3.62 4.33
N VAL A 188 6.84 4.38 3.54
CA VAL A 188 5.58 3.91 2.98
C VAL A 188 5.56 4.01 1.46
N TYR A 189 4.87 3.08 0.81
CA TYR A 189 4.41 3.25 -0.56
C TYR A 189 3.11 4.07 -0.54
N ASP A 190 3.13 5.19 -1.25
CA ASP A 190 2.00 6.08 -1.44
C ASP A 190 1.47 5.86 -2.87
N PRO A 191 0.26 5.30 -3.06
CA PRO A 191 -0.28 5.08 -4.40
C PRO A 191 -0.42 6.34 -5.26
N ASN A 192 -0.45 7.53 -4.67
CA ASN A 192 -0.58 8.78 -5.41
C ASN A 192 0.77 9.27 -5.97
N ASP A 193 1.90 8.82 -5.41
CA ASP A 193 3.23 9.16 -5.93
C ASP A 193 4.08 7.90 -6.19
N PRO A 194 4.06 7.34 -7.41
CA PRO A 194 4.83 6.16 -7.75
C PRO A 194 6.33 6.44 -7.93
N ARG A 195 6.76 7.72 -7.89
CA ARG A 195 8.14 8.12 -8.18
C ARG A 195 9.04 8.04 -6.96
N GLU A 196 8.48 8.32 -5.78
CA GLU A 196 9.25 8.35 -4.54
C GLU A 196 8.46 7.79 -3.35
N PRO A 197 9.14 7.13 -2.39
CA PRO A 197 8.48 6.63 -1.21
C PRO A 197 8.07 7.77 -0.27
N GLY A 198 6.89 7.61 0.35
CA GLY A 198 6.40 8.46 1.42
C GLY A 198 7.01 8.12 2.78
N ARG A 199 6.72 8.97 3.78
CA ARG A 199 7.14 8.80 5.17
C ARG A 199 6.04 9.18 6.15
N VAL A 200 5.87 8.30 7.13
CA VAL A 200 4.97 8.50 8.28
C VAL A 200 5.78 8.30 9.55
N THR A 201 5.73 9.27 10.45
CA THR A 201 6.45 9.19 11.73
C THR A 201 5.48 8.87 12.85
N PHE A 202 5.83 7.95 13.73
CA PHE A 202 5.18 7.78 15.02
C PHE A 202 6.04 8.41 16.11
N ASP A 203 5.55 9.52 16.65
CA ASP A 203 6.13 10.21 17.79
C ASP A 203 5.81 9.41 19.06
N ARG A 204 6.84 8.89 19.71
CA ARG A 204 6.65 8.05 20.90
C ARG A 204 6.32 8.86 22.15
N ALA A 205 6.81 10.09 22.24
CA ALA A 205 6.55 10.95 23.40
C ALA A 205 5.08 11.40 23.39
N GLU A 206 4.60 11.86 22.25
CA GLU A 206 3.22 12.32 22.08
C GLU A 206 2.24 11.19 21.76
N ARG A 207 2.74 9.99 21.45
CA ARG A 207 1.97 8.80 21.07
C ARG A 207 1.00 9.07 19.91
N GLN A 208 1.52 9.72 18.88
CA GLN A 208 0.74 10.17 17.72
C GLN A 208 1.50 9.95 16.42
N PHE A 209 0.75 9.78 15.33
CA PHE A 209 1.34 9.76 14.01
C PHE A 209 1.44 11.16 13.42
N GLN A 210 2.43 11.36 12.56
CA GLN A 210 2.65 12.57 11.80
C GLN A 210 2.87 12.21 10.33
N ALA A 211 2.19 12.91 9.42
CA ALA A 211 2.55 12.93 8.02
C ALA A 211 3.86 13.69 7.91
N SER A 212 4.96 12.98 7.63
CA SER A 212 6.27 13.63 7.43
C SER A 212 6.55 13.87 5.96
N ARG A 213 6.04 13.00 5.09
CA ARG A 213 6.04 13.17 3.64
C ARG A 213 4.98 12.27 3.02
N LEU A 214 3.82 12.83 2.68
CA LEU A 214 2.78 12.15 1.91
C LEU A 214 2.40 13.05 0.74
N TYR A 215 1.94 12.44 -0.36
CA TYR A 215 1.58 13.22 -1.53
C TYR A 215 0.45 14.20 -1.18
N ASP A 216 0.63 15.46 -1.59
CA ASP A 216 -0.38 16.52 -1.43
C ASP A 216 -0.91 16.71 0.01
N THR A 217 -0.06 16.42 1.01
CA THR A 217 -0.40 16.55 2.42
C THR A 217 0.60 17.44 3.13
N HIS A 218 0.12 18.42 3.90
CA HIS A 218 0.97 19.20 4.79
C HIS A 218 1.56 18.34 5.90
N VAL A 219 2.79 18.67 6.30
CA VAL A 219 3.41 18.03 7.47
C VAL A 219 2.57 18.35 8.70
N GLY A 220 2.13 17.31 9.43
CA GLY A 220 1.24 17.51 10.56
C GLY A 220 0.71 16.23 11.19
N PRO A 221 -0.05 16.35 12.29
CA PRO A 221 -0.61 15.20 12.98
C PRO A 221 -1.63 14.48 12.09
N ILE A 222 -1.53 13.15 12.06
CA ILE A 222 -2.47 12.27 11.38
C ILE A 222 -2.89 11.15 12.31
N ARG A 223 -4.01 10.51 11.99
CA ARG A 223 -4.44 9.24 12.58
C ARG A 223 -4.17 8.13 11.60
N ALA A 224 -3.65 7.01 12.10
CA ALA A 224 -3.44 5.81 11.32
C ALA A 224 -4.32 4.66 11.82
N PHE A 225 -4.79 3.84 10.88
CA PHE A 225 -5.52 2.60 11.13
C PHE A 225 -4.88 1.49 10.34
N ARG A 226 -4.65 0.35 10.98
CA ARG A 226 -4.33 -0.87 10.25
C ARG A 226 -5.60 -1.39 9.57
N MET A 227 -5.54 -1.59 8.25
CA MET A 227 -6.71 -2.07 7.52
C MET A 227 -7.00 -3.53 7.80
N TYR A 228 -6.00 -4.41 7.66
CA TYR A 228 -6.16 -5.85 7.86
C TYR A 228 -5.44 -6.30 9.14
N TYR A 229 -6.21 -6.37 10.23
CA TYR A 229 -5.76 -6.92 11.52
C TYR A 229 -6.42 -8.28 11.82
N TRP A 230 -7.55 -8.61 11.18
CA TRP A 230 -8.30 -9.84 11.37
C TRP A 230 -9.23 -10.12 10.18
N ALA A 231 -9.63 -11.38 9.94
CA ALA A 231 -10.45 -11.79 8.78
C ALA A 231 -11.86 -11.14 8.69
N LEU A 232 -12.28 -10.38 9.71
CA LEU A 232 -13.57 -9.67 9.76
C LEU A 232 -13.43 -8.13 9.72
N LEU A 233 -12.22 -7.59 9.50
CA LEU A 233 -11.95 -6.15 9.32
C LEU A 233 -10.87 -5.93 8.25
#